data_AF-R7M9Q4-F1
#
_entry.id   AF-R7M9Q4-F1
#
_cell.length_a   1.000
_cell.length_b   1.000
_cell.length_c   1.000
_cell.angle_alpha   90.00
_cell.angle_beta   90.00
_cell.angle_gamma   90.00
#
_symmetry.space_group_name_H-M   'P 1'
#
loop_
_entity.id
_entity.type
_entity.pdbx_description
1 polymer ?
#
loop_
_entity_poly.entity_id
_entity_poly.type
_entity_poly.pdbx_seq_one_letter_code
_entity_poly.pdbx_strand_id
1 'polypeptide(L)'
;MKAELEKIDRKLKRIRIKKMPNTFLSIINKKFDEVTISRCLAFLLNPQNTTTKIIKELLNVSKIPEDEKNFCELLENENTYFENIELEEAISERSRIDIKIEFSTFVIVIENKINSMENDIQSVKYEKDLERNIKPIKYICIKPKYNPTIMVNEKFAHVTYSQIVEILKNVTKYDLKEQENYCFIEDFIKHVEGYLMNEAQLEITEDVEVYIDNQKIIDTMISNYKKQSEVIAEKLEEIVKRKFGENFEVYTNNKWKCIQIWKKSWTNEQYSGIHYEILWNEDGIIGNNVKIIFAIHNEGKTRNIFPEIKHRTFKTESYRMNDSKSIIENLNKIVEEMYKIAEENNEAIDKVIGSRKKQVK
;
A
#
# COMPACT_ATOMS: atom_id res chain seq x y z
N MET A 1 31.65 -1.62 -15.53
CA MET A 1 30.75 -2.65 -14.96
C MET A 1 31.16 -3.18 -13.59
N LYS A 2 32.25 -3.97 -13.40
CA LYS A 2 32.58 -4.55 -12.07
C LYS A 2 32.74 -3.50 -10.96
N ALA A 3 33.51 -2.44 -11.21
CA ALA A 3 33.70 -1.35 -10.25
C ALA A 3 32.41 -0.56 -9.94
N GLU A 4 31.49 -0.46 -10.91
CA GLU A 4 30.19 0.21 -10.72
C GLU A 4 29.25 -0.66 -9.88
N LEU A 5 29.25 -1.97 -10.09
CA LEU A 5 28.48 -2.92 -9.29
C LEU A 5 28.97 -2.96 -7.84
N GLU A 6 30.30 -2.92 -7.61
CA GLU A 6 30.86 -2.81 -6.26
C GLU A 6 30.47 -1.50 -5.57
N LYS A 7 30.35 -0.40 -6.33
CA LYS A 7 29.87 0.89 -5.82
C LYS A 7 28.39 0.82 -5.43
N ILE A 8 27.55 0.18 -6.24
CA ILE A 8 26.13 -0.04 -5.96
C ILE A 8 25.96 -0.92 -4.71
N ASP A 9 26.67 -2.05 -4.61
CA ASP A 9 26.61 -2.95 -3.45
C ASP A 9 26.95 -2.23 -2.14
N ARG A 10 27.99 -1.38 -2.14
CA ARG A 10 28.34 -0.56 -0.97
C ARG A 10 27.27 0.45 -0.61
N LYS A 11 26.62 1.08 -1.59
CA LYS A 11 25.48 2.00 -1.37
C LYS A 11 24.29 1.23 -0.78
N LEU A 12 23.93 0.09 -1.36
CA LEU A 12 22.82 -0.74 -0.91
C LEU A 12 22.98 -1.23 0.53
N LYS A 13 24.20 -1.60 0.95
CA LYS A 13 24.48 -2.04 2.33
C LYS A 13 24.33 -0.94 3.39
N ARG A 14 24.27 0.33 3.00
CA ARG A 14 24.14 1.48 3.92
C ARG A 14 22.71 1.92 4.13
N ILE A 15 21.83 1.62 3.18
CA ILE A 15 20.41 1.95 3.24
C ILE A 15 19.78 1.28 4.47
N ARG A 16 19.21 2.09 5.35
CA ARG A 16 18.34 1.64 6.45
C ARG A 16 16.90 1.93 6.10
N ILE A 17 16.14 0.90 5.79
CA ILE A 17 14.69 1.03 5.56
C ILE A 17 14.02 1.35 6.90
N LYS A 18 13.63 2.61 7.10
CA LYS A 18 12.82 3.02 8.26
C LYS A 18 11.40 2.51 8.04
N LYS A 19 10.95 1.59 8.89
CA LYS A 19 9.55 1.17 8.91
C LYS A 19 8.71 2.28 9.54
N MET A 20 7.63 2.69 8.88
CA MET A 20 6.69 3.63 9.49
C MET A 20 6.07 3.02 10.77
N PRO A 21 5.86 3.83 11.82
CA PRO A 21 5.23 3.36 13.05
C PRO A 21 3.78 2.92 12.76
N ASN A 22 3.35 1.83 13.40
CA ASN A 22 1.95 1.43 13.38
C ASN A 22 1.15 2.40 14.27
N THR A 23 0.06 2.95 13.75
CA THR A 23 -0.92 3.75 14.50
C THR A 23 -2.27 3.01 14.52
N PHE A 24 -3.20 3.40 15.39
CA PHE A 24 -4.52 2.76 15.43
C PHE A 24 -5.20 2.74 14.06
N LEU A 25 -5.17 3.86 13.33
CA LEU A 25 -5.76 3.95 11.99
C LEU A 25 -5.04 3.08 10.95
N SER A 26 -3.72 2.88 11.06
CA SER A 26 -3.02 1.92 10.19
C SER A 26 -3.44 0.48 10.47
N ILE A 27 -3.76 0.15 11.72
CA ILE A 27 -4.22 -1.19 12.12
C ILE A 27 -5.61 -1.48 11.56
N ILE A 28 -6.53 -0.51 11.60
CA ILE A 28 -7.91 -0.67 11.10
C ILE A 28 -8.08 -0.32 9.62
N ASN A 29 -6.97 -0.10 8.90
CA ASN A 29 -6.95 0.25 7.48
C ASN A 29 -7.83 1.46 7.13
N LYS A 30 -7.79 2.49 7.97
CA LYS A 30 -8.45 3.78 7.70
C LYS A 30 -7.43 4.81 7.23
N LYS A 31 -7.81 5.60 6.23
CA LYS A 31 -7.00 6.71 5.73
C LYS A 31 -7.12 7.89 6.68
N PHE A 32 -6.04 8.65 6.78
CA PHE A 32 -5.98 9.89 7.54
C PHE A 32 -6.42 11.05 6.64
N ASP A 33 -7.69 11.02 6.22
CA ASP A 33 -8.32 12.12 5.49
C ASP A 33 -8.78 13.24 6.42
N GLU A 34 -9.07 14.41 5.85
CA GLU A 34 -9.44 15.62 6.58
C GLU A 34 -10.56 15.40 7.60
N VAL A 35 -11.61 14.68 7.20
CA VAL A 35 -12.74 14.32 8.04
C VAL A 35 -12.31 13.46 9.24
N THR A 36 -11.47 12.46 8.99
CA THR A 36 -10.97 11.57 10.04
C THR A 36 -10.10 12.32 11.04
N ILE A 37 -9.25 13.23 10.57
CA ILE A 37 -8.44 14.06 11.49
C ILE A 37 -9.31 15.04 12.26
N SER A 38 -10.30 15.66 11.62
CA SER A 38 -11.23 16.56 12.31
C SER A 38 -11.97 15.83 13.43
N ARG A 39 -12.35 14.57 13.23
CA ARG A 39 -12.92 13.71 14.28
C ARG A 39 -11.96 13.48 15.44
N CYS A 40 -10.70 13.13 15.15
CA CYS A 40 -9.68 12.96 16.18
C CYS A 40 -9.43 14.28 16.94
N LEU A 41 -9.32 15.40 16.24
CA LEU A 41 -9.16 16.72 16.84
C LEU A 41 -10.35 17.07 17.73
N ALA A 42 -11.59 16.86 17.27
CA ALA A 42 -12.77 17.11 18.11
C ALA A 42 -12.76 16.26 19.38
N PHE A 43 -12.37 14.98 19.30
CA PHE A 43 -12.20 14.18 20.51
C PHE A 43 -11.16 14.78 21.46
N LEU A 44 -9.99 15.18 20.95
CA LEU A 44 -8.88 15.72 21.73
C LEU A 44 -9.15 17.11 22.31
N LEU A 45 -9.91 17.93 21.59
CA LEU A 45 -10.26 19.31 21.97
C LEU A 45 -11.49 19.37 22.88
N ASN A 46 -12.23 18.28 23.06
CA ASN A 46 -13.34 18.24 24.00
C ASN A 46 -12.84 18.18 25.45
N PRO A 47 -13.04 19.22 26.27
CA PRO A 47 -12.57 19.22 27.67
C PRO A 47 -13.19 18.14 28.55
N GLN A 48 -14.34 17.57 28.15
CA GLN A 48 -14.97 16.45 28.85
C GLN A 48 -14.24 15.12 28.61
N ASN A 49 -13.63 14.95 27.44
CA ASN A 49 -12.84 13.75 27.10
C ASN A 49 -11.39 13.89 27.58
N THR A 50 -10.85 15.11 27.51
CA THR A 50 -9.44 15.41 27.81
C THR A 50 -9.30 16.41 28.95
N THR A 51 -8.97 17.67 28.62
CA THR A 51 -8.65 18.74 29.57
C THR A 51 -8.78 20.12 28.92
N THR A 52 -9.26 21.10 29.68
CA THR A 52 -9.33 22.51 29.24
C THR A 52 -7.95 23.11 28.95
N LYS A 53 -6.88 22.51 29.48
CA LYS A 53 -5.49 22.92 29.22
C LYS A 53 -5.16 22.94 27.72
N ILE A 54 -5.65 21.96 26.95
CA ILE A 54 -5.42 21.91 25.49
C ILE A 54 -6.07 23.11 24.80
N ILE A 55 -7.32 23.43 25.15
CA ILE A 55 -8.04 24.59 24.59
C ILE A 55 -7.31 25.89 24.95
N LYS A 56 -6.87 26.06 26.20
CA LYS A 56 -6.15 27.25 26.63
C LYS A 56 -4.85 27.46 25.83
N GLU A 57 -4.05 26.42 25.66
CA GLU A 57 -2.82 26.51 24.87
C GLU A 57 -3.10 26.73 23.38
N LEU A 58 -4.17 26.12 22.83
CA LEU A 58 -4.63 26.41 21.47
C LEU A 58 -5.01 27.88 21.28
N LEU A 59 -5.74 28.46 22.24
CA LEU A 59 -6.08 29.89 22.23
C LEU A 59 -4.83 30.78 22.34
N ASN A 60 -3.83 30.37 23.12
CA ASN A 60 -2.56 31.10 23.24
C ASN A 60 -1.78 31.14 21.92
N VAL A 61 -1.61 30.00 21.24
CA VAL A 61 -0.86 29.95 19.97
C VAL A 61 -1.63 30.52 18.79
N SER A 62 -2.94 30.73 18.93
CA SER A 62 -3.82 31.28 17.89
C SER A 62 -4.13 32.76 18.07
N LYS A 63 -3.44 33.50 18.95
CA LYS A 63 -3.63 34.94 19.11
C LYS A 63 -3.29 35.70 17.83
N ILE A 64 -4.19 36.59 17.41
CA ILE A 64 -3.96 37.52 16.29
C ILE A 64 -4.30 38.95 16.72
N PRO A 65 -3.68 39.99 16.12
CA PRO A 65 -3.95 41.38 16.45
C PRO A 65 -5.42 41.80 16.31
N GLU A 66 -6.16 41.15 15.41
CA GLU A 66 -7.55 41.47 15.05
C GLU A 66 -8.59 40.88 16.01
N ASP A 67 -8.16 40.14 17.05
CA ASP A 67 -9.06 39.58 18.05
C ASP A 67 -9.73 40.68 18.88
N GLU A 68 -11.06 40.77 18.79
CA GLU A 68 -11.86 41.76 19.56
C GLU A 68 -11.94 41.44 21.07
N LYS A 69 -11.58 40.22 21.47
CA LYS A 69 -11.69 39.70 22.84
C LYS A 69 -10.46 38.88 23.22
N ASN A 70 -10.10 38.93 24.50
CA ASN A 70 -9.14 37.99 25.05
C ASN A 70 -9.83 36.66 25.38
N PHE A 71 -9.81 35.72 24.43
CA PHE A 71 -10.45 34.41 24.60
C PHE A 71 -9.87 33.57 25.74
N CYS A 72 -8.61 33.78 26.12
CA CYS A 72 -8.03 33.10 27.28
C CYS A 72 -8.66 33.59 28.59
N GLU A 73 -8.88 34.90 28.74
CA GLU A 73 -9.59 35.47 29.90
C GLU A 73 -11.05 35.04 29.94
N LEU A 74 -11.71 34.95 28.77
CA LEU A 74 -13.09 34.41 28.70
C LEU A 74 -13.14 32.96 29.17
N LEU A 75 -12.19 32.12 28.76
CA LEU A 75 -12.12 30.72 29.18
C LEU A 75 -11.91 30.56 30.69
N GLU A 76 -11.15 31.46 31.32
CA GLU A 76 -10.86 31.44 32.76
C GLU A 76 -11.98 32.06 33.62
N ASN A 77 -12.99 32.67 33.01
CA ASN A 77 -14.14 33.23 33.73
C ASN A 77 -14.95 32.11 34.39
N GLU A 78 -15.32 32.30 35.66
CA GLU A 78 -16.09 31.34 36.45
C GLU A 78 -17.47 30.98 35.86
N ASN A 79 -18.05 31.85 35.03
CA ASN A 79 -19.32 31.62 34.35
C ASN A 79 -19.17 30.91 33.00
N THR A 80 -17.93 30.66 32.56
CA THR A 80 -17.64 29.96 31.32
C THR A 80 -17.64 28.46 31.55
N TYR A 81 -18.51 27.75 30.85
CA TYR A 81 -18.52 26.29 30.83
C TYR A 81 -18.62 25.78 29.40
N PHE A 82 -18.07 24.59 29.18
CA PHE A 82 -18.17 23.89 27.91
C PHE A 82 -19.61 23.41 27.68
N GLU A 83 -20.17 23.72 26.52
CA GLU A 83 -21.51 23.32 26.12
C GLU A 83 -21.46 22.11 25.18
N ASN A 84 -20.76 22.23 24.05
CA ASN A 84 -20.80 21.22 23.00
C ASN A 84 -19.58 21.29 22.06
N ILE A 85 -19.36 20.20 21.32
CA ILE A 85 -18.47 20.17 20.16
C ILE A 85 -19.15 19.47 18.99
N GLU A 86 -19.23 20.15 17.86
CA GLU A 86 -19.87 19.65 16.65
C GLU A 86 -18.87 19.51 15.51
N LEU A 87 -19.12 18.52 14.68
CA LEU A 87 -18.35 18.22 13.48
C LEU A 87 -19.23 18.43 12.27
N GLU A 88 -18.65 18.94 11.20
CA GLU A 88 -19.30 18.98 9.89
C GLU A 88 -20.66 19.75 9.94
N GLU A 89 -20.77 20.80 10.77
CA GLU A 89 -21.99 21.60 10.92
C GLU A 89 -22.25 22.44 9.66
N ALA A 90 -23.41 22.23 9.04
CA ALA A 90 -23.83 22.99 7.87
C ALA A 90 -24.27 24.39 8.29
N ILE A 91 -23.55 25.42 7.83
CA ILE A 91 -23.97 26.81 8.03
C ILE A 91 -24.90 27.27 6.90
N SER A 92 -24.68 26.75 5.69
CA SER A 92 -25.54 27.00 4.53
C SER A 92 -25.63 25.75 3.64
N GLU A 93 -26.44 25.80 2.58
CA GLU A 93 -26.55 24.69 1.61
C GLU A 93 -25.21 24.25 0.99
N ARG A 94 -24.16 25.09 1.05
CA ARG A 94 -22.85 24.82 0.43
C ARG A 94 -21.64 25.09 1.32
N SER A 95 -21.84 25.38 2.61
CA SER A 95 -20.73 25.70 3.52
C SER A 95 -20.89 24.96 4.84
N ARG A 96 -19.77 24.46 5.35
CA ARG A 96 -19.74 23.56 6.49
C ARG A 96 -18.50 23.76 7.33
N ILE A 97 -18.67 24.00 8.62
CA ILE A 97 -17.57 24.07 9.58
C ILE A 97 -17.04 22.67 9.84
N ASP A 98 -15.72 22.49 9.81
CA ASP A 98 -15.12 21.20 10.16
C ASP A 98 -15.29 20.85 11.64
N ILE A 99 -14.95 21.78 12.54
CA ILE A 99 -15.14 21.63 13.98
C ILE A 99 -15.63 22.94 14.61
N LYS A 100 -16.69 22.88 15.39
CA LYS A 100 -17.17 24.01 16.21
C LYS A 100 -17.21 23.61 17.67
N ILE A 101 -16.63 24.44 18.54
CA ILE A 101 -16.56 24.23 19.98
C ILE A 101 -17.34 25.36 20.65
N GLU A 102 -18.39 25.01 21.38
CA GLU A 102 -19.27 25.97 22.04
C GLU A 102 -19.01 26.02 23.54
N PHE A 103 -18.78 27.24 24.03
CA PHE A 103 -18.78 27.58 25.44
C PHE A 103 -19.94 28.53 25.72
N SER A 104 -20.33 28.65 26.99
CA SER A 104 -21.40 29.56 27.40
C SER A 104 -21.14 31.02 27.04
N THR A 105 -19.87 31.42 26.93
CA THR A 105 -19.46 32.82 26.71
C THR A 105 -18.85 33.08 25.34
N PHE A 106 -18.40 32.07 24.59
CA PHE A 106 -17.79 32.24 23.26
C PHE A 106 -17.84 30.93 22.44
N VAL A 107 -17.49 31.02 21.16
CA VAL A 107 -17.40 29.87 20.24
C VAL A 107 -16.02 29.82 19.60
N ILE A 108 -15.49 28.62 19.36
CA ILE A 108 -14.29 28.40 18.54
C ILE A 108 -14.72 27.69 17.26
N VAL A 109 -14.36 28.25 16.12
CA VAL A 109 -14.57 27.65 14.79
C VAL A 109 -13.21 27.25 14.25
N ILE A 110 -13.07 25.97 13.89
CA ILE A 110 -11.84 25.41 13.34
C ILE A 110 -12.09 24.89 11.94
N GLU A 111 -11.28 25.36 11.01
CA GLU A 111 -11.13 24.81 9.67
C GLU A 111 -9.86 23.96 9.61
N ASN A 112 -9.98 22.72 9.18
CA ASN A 112 -8.86 21.80 9.06
C ASN A 112 -8.46 21.67 7.59
N LYS A 113 -7.29 22.17 7.20
CA LYS A 113 -6.84 22.16 5.81
C LYS A 113 -5.57 21.34 5.68
N ILE A 114 -5.69 20.09 5.23
CA ILE A 114 -4.52 19.21 5.09
C ILE A 114 -3.93 19.33 3.69
N ASN A 115 -4.71 19.01 2.66
CA ASN A 115 -4.25 18.93 1.26
C ASN A 115 -4.98 19.89 0.32
N SER A 116 -5.95 20.67 0.81
CA SER A 116 -6.57 21.73 0.03
C SER A 116 -5.55 22.82 -0.24
N MET A 117 -5.26 23.12 -1.51
CA MET A 117 -4.38 24.22 -1.95
C MET A 117 -5.17 25.43 -2.47
N GLU A 118 -6.46 25.49 -2.17
CA GLU A 118 -7.36 26.53 -2.69
C GLU A 118 -7.29 27.81 -1.84
N ASN A 119 -7.50 28.96 -2.48
CA ASN A 119 -7.78 30.22 -1.78
C ASN A 119 -9.20 30.12 -1.20
N ASP A 120 -9.30 30.04 0.12
CA ASP A 120 -10.54 29.64 0.75
C ASP A 120 -11.53 30.82 0.89
N ILE A 121 -12.30 31.07 -0.17
CA ILE A 121 -13.41 32.04 -0.17
C ILE A 121 -14.50 31.63 0.86
N GLN A 122 -14.54 30.37 1.29
CA GLN A 122 -15.47 29.89 2.31
C GLN A 122 -15.27 30.64 3.65
N SER A 123 -14.02 31.00 3.96
CA SER A 123 -13.65 31.76 5.18
C SER A 123 -14.36 33.13 5.31
N VAL A 124 -14.64 33.80 4.20
CA VAL A 124 -15.33 35.10 4.16
C VAL A 124 -16.85 34.94 4.30
N LYS A 125 -17.40 33.81 3.86
CA LYS A 125 -18.84 33.54 3.98
C LYS A 125 -19.23 33.22 5.43
N TYR A 126 -18.36 32.51 6.16
CA TYR A 126 -18.61 32.17 7.55
C TYR A 126 -18.83 33.37 8.45
N GLU A 127 -18.05 34.42 8.29
CA GLU A 127 -18.23 35.63 9.10
C GLU A 127 -19.64 36.20 8.93
N LYS A 128 -20.11 36.34 7.69
CA LYS A 128 -21.45 36.85 7.40
C LYS A 128 -22.57 35.93 7.89
N ASP A 129 -22.36 34.62 7.77
CA ASP A 129 -23.38 33.65 8.18
C ASP A 129 -23.42 33.49 9.71
N LEU A 130 -22.29 33.70 10.40
CA LEU A 130 -22.15 33.62 11.85
C LEU A 130 -22.24 34.98 12.55
N GLU A 131 -22.37 36.10 11.83
CA GLU A 131 -22.61 37.44 12.37
C GLU A 131 -23.85 37.50 13.29
N ARG A 132 -24.80 36.58 13.10
CA ARG A 132 -26.01 36.46 13.93
C ARG A 132 -25.75 35.80 15.29
N ASN A 133 -24.57 35.23 15.50
CA ASN A 133 -24.22 34.59 16.74
C ASN A 133 -23.94 35.65 17.81
N ILE A 134 -24.62 35.54 18.96
CA ILE A 134 -24.53 36.55 20.03
C ILE A 134 -23.20 36.43 20.79
N LYS A 135 -22.55 35.27 20.69
CA LYS A 135 -21.28 34.96 21.36
C LYS A 135 -20.09 35.36 20.49
N PRO A 136 -19.02 35.95 21.06
CA PRO A 136 -17.75 36.15 20.37
C PRO A 136 -17.23 34.84 19.76
N ILE A 137 -16.63 34.92 18.56
CA ILE A 137 -16.15 33.76 17.82
C ILE A 137 -14.64 33.85 17.60
N LYS A 138 -13.91 32.79 17.97
CA LYS A 138 -12.50 32.61 17.62
C LYS A 138 -12.39 31.73 16.37
N TYR A 139 -11.74 32.22 15.33
CA TYR A 139 -11.51 31.47 14.10
C TYR A 139 -10.09 30.92 14.04
N ILE A 140 -9.95 29.63 13.77
CA ILE A 140 -8.65 28.94 13.71
C ILE A 140 -8.59 28.10 12.44
N CYS A 141 -7.49 28.19 11.71
CA CYS A 141 -7.17 27.33 10.58
C CYS A 141 -6.01 26.42 10.97
N ILE A 142 -6.25 25.10 11.05
CA ILE A 142 -5.22 24.10 11.32
C ILE A 142 -4.71 23.54 10.00
N LYS A 143 -3.40 23.58 9.76
CA LYS A 143 -2.79 23.07 8.53
C LYS A 143 -1.37 22.50 8.72
N PRO A 144 -0.88 21.60 7.86
CA PRO A 144 0.52 21.18 7.89
C PRO A 144 1.41 22.30 7.33
N LYS A 145 2.71 22.29 7.70
CA LYS A 145 3.66 23.35 7.27
C LYS A 145 3.80 23.46 5.76
N TYR A 146 3.77 22.32 5.06
CA TYR A 146 3.88 22.27 3.61
C TYR A 146 2.66 22.84 2.89
N ASN A 147 1.52 23.04 3.57
CA ASN A 147 0.32 23.58 2.95
C ASN A 147 0.39 25.13 2.88
N PRO A 148 0.46 25.72 1.67
CA PRO A 148 0.60 27.16 1.50
C PRO A 148 -0.71 27.93 1.70
N THR A 149 -1.86 27.28 1.90
CA THR A 149 -3.17 27.95 1.98
C THR A 149 -3.19 29.04 3.05
N ILE A 150 -3.57 30.24 2.64
CA ILE A 150 -3.81 31.39 3.50
C ILE A 150 -5.32 31.64 3.45
N MET A 151 -5.93 31.82 4.62
CA MET A 151 -7.36 32.12 4.70
C MET A 151 -7.55 33.56 4.21
N VAL A 152 -8.55 33.79 3.37
CA VAL A 152 -8.84 35.13 2.85
C VAL A 152 -9.33 36.05 3.98
N ASN A 153 -10.03 35.48 4.96
CA ASN A 153 -10.44 36.21 6.16
C ASN A 153 -9.29 36.30 7.18
N GLU A 154 -8.84 37.53 7.45
CA GLU A 154 -7.74 37.85 8.37
C GLU A 154 -8.05 37.48 9.83
N LYS A 155 -9.32 37.28 10.20
CA LYS A 155 -9.72 36.79 11.54
C LYS A 155 -9.31 35.35 11.82
N PHE A 156 -8.93 34.57 10.80
CA PHE A 156 -8.46 33.21 10.99
C PHE A 156 -7.01 33.18 11.46
N ALA A 157 -6.81 32.71 12.68
CA ALA A 157 -5.48 32.40 13.18
C ALA A 157 -4.95 31.11 12.55
N HIS A 158 -3.77 31.17 11.94
CA HIS A 158 -3.12 30.00 11.36
C HIS A 158 -2.32 29.22 12.40
N VAL A 159 -2.72 27.97 12.64
CA VAL A 159 -2.04 27.05 13.56
C VAL A 159 -1.53 25.85 12.78
N THR A 160 -0.29 25.46 13.04
CA THR A 160 0.32 24.30 12.38
C THR A 160 0.09 23.02 13.17
N TYR A 161 0.02 21.88 12.49
CA TYR A 161 0.02 20.57 13.17
C TYR A 161 1.25 20.37 14.10
N SER A 162 2.39 20.99 13.81
CA SER A 162 3.53 21.00 14.74
C SER A 162 3.22 21.71 16.05
N GLN A 163 2.52 22.84 16.01
CA GLN A 163 2.08 23.53 17.23
C GLN A 163 1.04 22.70 17.99
N ILE A 164 0.11 22.03 17.29
CA ILE A 164 -0.84 21.10 17.92
C ILE A 164 -0.09 19.97 18.65
N VAL A 165 0.92 19.36 18.02
CA VAL A 165 1.73 18.32 18.64
C VAL A 165 2.50 18.84 19.87
N GLU A 166 3.05 20.05 19.82
CA GLU A 166 3.71 20.69 20.98
C GLU A 166 2.72 20.90 22.14
N ILE A 167 1.50 21.38 21.86
CA ILE A 167 0.43 21.50 22.87
C ILE A 167 0.14 20.14 23.51
N LEU A 168 -0.05 19.11 22.69
CA LEU A 168 -0.39 17.77 23.16
C LEU A 168 0.74 17.11 23.97
N LYS A 169 2.01 17.36 23.62
CA LYS A 169 3.17 16.87 24.39
C LYS A 169 3.29 17.49 25.78
N ASN A 170 2.72 18.68 25.99
CA ASN A 170 2.69 19.34 27.29
C ASN A 170 1.55 18.82 28.21
N VAL A 171 0.70 17.95 27.68
CA VAL A 171 -0.33 17.25 28.45
C VAL A 171 0.26 15.95 28.99
N THR A 172 0.01 15.68 30.26
CA THR A 172 0.33 14.42 30.92
C THR A 172 -0.96 13.66 31.19
N LYS A 173 -0.88 12.35 31.42
CA LYS A 173 -2.04 11.54 31.80
C LYS A 173 -2.78 12.07 33.04
N TYR A 174 -2.10 12.81 33.92
CA TYR A 174 -2.69 13.37 35.15
C TYR A 174 -3.44 14.68 34.91
N ASP A 175 -3.27 15.31 33.76
CA ASP A 175 -4.06 16.48 33.36
C ASP A 175 -5.46 16.07 32.86
N LEU A 176 -5.69 14.77 32.57
CA LEU A 176 -6.93 14.24 31.98
C LEU A 176 -7.92 13.78 33.04
N LYS A 177 -9.21 13.91 32.72
CA LYS A 177 -10.29 13.36 33.53
C LYS A 177 -10.25 11.82 33.59
N GLU A 178 -10.00 11.18 32.44
CA GLU A 178 -9.78 9.74 32.30
C GLU A 178 -8.35 9.52 31.79
N GLN A 179 -7.51 8.89 32.61
CA GLN A 179 -6.08 8.75 32.30
C GLN A 179 -5.85 7.85 31.07
N GLU A 180 -6.78 6.92 30.84
CA GLU A 180 -6.81 6.00 29.70
C GLU A 180 -6.87 6.75 28.37
N ASN A 181 -7.50 7.93 28.35
CA ASN A 181 -7.60 8.75 27.14
C ASN A 181 -6.23 9.31 26.69
N TYR A 182 -5.20 9.21 27.53
CA TYR A 182 -3.83 9.60 27.16
C TYR A 182 -3.29 8.81 25.96
N CYS A 183 -3.70 7.54 25.80
CA CYS A 183 -3.28 6.73 24.66
C CYS A 183 -3.72 7.32 23.31
N PHE A 184 -4.85 8.03 23.26
CA PHE A 184 -5.33 8.70 22.03
C PHE A 184 -4.48 9.93 21.70
N ILE A 185 -3.98 10.63 22.72
CA ILE A 185 -3.01 11.73 22.54
C ILE A 185 -1.71 11.16 21.96
N GLU A 186 -1.18 10.08 22.54
CA GLU A 186 0.06 9.46 22.05
C GLU A 186 -0.07 8.92 20.62
N ASP A 187 -1.19 8.27 20.29
CA ASP A 187 -1.43 7.75 18.94
C ASP A 187 -1.57 8.89 17.92
N PHE A 188 -2.28 9.96 18.28
CA PHE A 188 -2.41 11.14 17.43
C PHE A 188 -1.06 11.81 17.17
N ILE A 189 -0.23 12.00 18.21
CA ILE A 189 1.12 12.56 18.06
C ILE A 189 1.95 11.70 17.11
N LYS A 190 2.03 10.37 17.36
CA LYS A 190 2.80 9.44 16.51
C LYS A 190 2.35 9.51 15.06
N HIS A 191 1.05 9.63 14.83
CA HIS A 191 0.51 9.72 13.48
C HIS A 191 0.85 11.06 12.82
N VAL A 192 0.54 12.18 13.47
CA VAL A 192 0.81 13.51 12.90
C VAL A 192 2.31 13.68 12.63
N GLU A 193 3.18 13.22 13.52
CA GLU A 193 4.63 13.24 13.32
C GLU A 193 5.08 12.35 12.15
N GLY A 194 4.50 11.16 11.98
CA GLY A 194 4.86 10.23 10.90
C GLY A 194 4.29 10.61 9.52
N TYR A 195 3.16 11.30 9.49
CA TYR A 195 2.36 11.49 8.28
C TYR A 195 2.13 12.93 7.84
N LEU A 196 1.99 13.90 8.75
CA LEU A 196 1.70 15.29 8.40
C LEU A 196 2.88 16.25 8.61
N MET A 197 3.74 15.94 9.58
CA MET A 197 4.93 16.74 9.88
C MET A 197 6.18 16.17 9.22
N ASN A 198 6.12 14.93 8.72
CA ASN A 198 7.25 14.31 8.08
C ASN A 198 7.40 14.86 6.66
N GLU A 199 8.10 15.99 6.53
CA GLU A 199 8.60 16.50 5.24
C GLU A 199 9.39 15.41 4.50
N ALA A 200 9.93 14.41 5.22
CA ALA A 200 10.55 13.23 4.63
C ALA A 200 9.62 12.29 3.83
N GLN A 201 8.29 12.47 3.85
CA GLN A 201 7.40 11.78 2.91
C GLN A 201 7.52 12.32 1.48
N LEU A 202 7.96 13.57 1.33
CA LEU A 202 8.29 14.18 0.04
C LEU A 202 9.79 14.14 -0.26
N GLU A 203 10.63 13.80 0.73
CA GLU A 203 12.06 13.60 0.50
C GLU A 203 12.31 12.34 -0.33
N ILE A 204 13.19 12.47 -1.32
CA ILE A 204 13.73 11.33 -2.03
C ILE A 204 14.61 10.58 -1.04
N THR A 205 14.15 9.41 -0.61
CA THR A 205 14.88 8.58 0.34
C THR A 205 16.17 8.04 -0.29
N GLU A 206 17.18 7.74 0.54
CA GLU A 206 18.50 7.27 0.06
C GLU A 206 18.39 6.06 -0.88
N ASP A 207 17.43 5.17 -0.67
CA ASP A 207 17.17 4.04 -1.58
C ASP A 207 16.61 4.45 -2.94
N VAL A 208 15.72 5.45 -2.97
CA VAL A 208 15.21 6.02 -4.22
C VAL A 208 16.32 6.78 -4.95
N GLU A 209 17.17 7.52 -4.24
CA GLU A 209 18.35 8.17 -4.83
C GLU A 209 19.29 7.14 -5.45
N VAL A 210 19.60 6.06 -4.74
CA VAL A 210 20.44 4.97 -5.27
C VAL A 210 19.80 4.34 -6.51
N TYR A 211 18.48 4.15 -6.54
CA TYR A 211 17.78 3.68 -7.74
C TYR A 211 17.94 4.66 -8.91
N ILE A 212 17.63 5.94 -8.70
CA ILE A 212 17.72 6.99 -9.74
C ILE A 212 19.14 7.07 -10.30
N ASP A 213 20.15 7.14 -9.42
CA ASP A 213 21.57 7.21 -9.78
C ASP A 213 22.04 6.04 -10.67
N ASN A 214 21.40 4.88 -10.54
CA ASN A 214 21.86 3.63 -11.15
C ASN A 214 20.81 3.00 -12.08
N GLN A 215 19.74 3.72 -12.41
CA GLN A 215 18.60 3.20 -13.16
C GLN A 215 19.02 2.50 -14.45
N LYS A 216 19.87 3.15 -15.26
CA LYS A 216 20.38 2.58 -16.52
C LYS A 216 21.14 1.26 -16.34
N ILE A 217 21.91 1.15 -15.26
CA ILE A 217 22.67 -0.07 -14.95
C ILE A 217 21.70 -1.18 -14.54
N ILE A 218 20.74 -0.85 -13.68
CA ILE A 218 19.70 -1.78 -13.22
C ILE A 218 18.87 -2.28 -14.41
N ASP A 219 18.41 -1.39 -15.29
CA ASP A 219 17.65 -1.74 -16.49
C ASP A 219 18.44 -2.65 -17.43
N THR A 220 19.75 -2.38 -17.58
CA THR A 220 20.65 -3.24 -18.35
C THR A 220 20.78 -4.62 -17.72
N MET A 221 20.91 -4.71 -16.40
CA MET A 221 20.95 -5.98 -15.66
C MET A 221 19.65 -6.77 -15.84
N ILE A 222 18.49 -6.13 -15.73
CA ILE A 222 17.18 -6.75 -15.95
C ILE A 222 17.05 -7.25 -17.40
N SER A 223 17.47 -6.46 -18.38
CA SER A 223 17.46 -6.84 -19.79
C SER A 223 18.34 -8.06 -20.05
N ASN A 224 19.56 -8.07 -19.52
CA ASN A 224 20.48 -9.20 -19.65
C ASN A 224 19.95 -10.46 -18.94
N TYR A 225 19.35 -10.31 -17.77
CA TYR A 225 18.71 -11.41 -17.04
C TYR A 225 17.58 -12.04 -17.85
N LYS A 226 16.70 -11.23 -18.45
CA LYS A 226 15.60 -11.72 -19.30
C LYS A 226 16.12 -12.51 -20.51
N LYS A 227 17.11 -11.96 -21.23
CA LYS A 227 17.76 -12.64 -22.36
C LYS A 227 18.38 -13.98 -21.96
N GLN A 228 19.10 -14.02 -20.84
CA GLN A 228 19.69 -15.28 -20.36
C GLN A 228 18.63 -16.29 -19.94
N SER A 229 17.54 -15.83 -19.31
CA SER A 229 16.42 -16.70 -18.94
C SER A 229 15.75 -17.33 -20.15
N GLU A 230 15.59 -16.57 -21.25
CA GLU A 230 15.08 -17.07 -22.53
C GLU A 230 16.00 -18.16 -23.11
N VAL A 231 17.31 -17.92 -23.16
CA VAL A 231 18.29 -18.92 -23.64
C VAL A 231 18.24 -20.21 -22.81
N ILE A 232 18.07 -20.12 -21.50
CA ILE A 232 17.98 -21.30 -20.64
C ILE A 232 16.65 -22.04 -20.84
N ALA A 233 15.54 -21.32 -21.03
CA ALA A 233 14.25 -21.93 -21.35
C ALA A 233 14.29 -22.66 -22.70
N GLU A 234 14.92 -22.07 -23.73
CA GLU A 234 15.15 -22.73 -25.02
C GLU A 234 16.00 -24.00 -24.86
N LYS A 235 17.04 -23.96 -24.03
CA LYS A 235 17.85 -25.15 -23.74
C LYS A 235 17.07 -26.23 -22.98
N LEU A 236 16.19 -25.85 -22.05
CA LEU A 236 15.29 -26.79 -21.41
C LEU A 236 14.38 -27.47 -22.45
N GLU A 237 13.77 -26.70 -23.35
CA GLU A 237 12.94 -27.22 -24.43
C GLU A 237 13.69 -28.20 -25.33
N GLU A 238 14.94 -27.88 -25.72
CA GLU A 238 15.79 -28.79 -26.49
C GLU A 238 16.00 -30.13 -25.78
N ILE A 239 16.27 -30.11 -24.47
CA ILE A 239 16.50 -31.33 -23.67
C ILE A 239 15.20 -32.13 -23.55
N VAL A 240 14.06 -31.47 -23.33
CA VAL A 240 12.73 -32.10 -23.31
C VAL A 240 12.44 -32.79 -24.63
N LYS A 241 12.63 -32.10 -25.77
CA LYS A 241 12.41 -32.68 -27.11
C LYS A 241 13.23 -33.94 -27.34
N ARG A 242 14.52 -33.92 -26.95
CA ARG A 242 15.40 -35.10 -27.07
C ARG A 242 14.97 -36.25 -26.18
N LYS A 243 14.53 -35.97 -24.94
CA LYS A 243 14.14 -37.00 -23.98
C LYS A 243 12.82 -37.68 -24.35
N PHE A 244 11.81 -36.89 -24.72
CA PHE A 244 10.47 -37.42 -25.03
C PHE A 244 10.38 -38.03 -26.43
N GLY A 245 11.22 -37.58 -27.37
CA GLY A 245 11.34 -38.14 -28.71
C GLY A 245 10.13 -37.86 -29.61
N GLU A 246 10.10 -38.54 -30.76
CA GLU A 246 9.20 -38.18 -31.88
C GLU A 246 7.71 -38.44 -31.61
N ASN A 247 7.37 -39.22 -30.60
CA ASN A 247 5.97 -39.53 -30.25
C ASN A 247 5.26 -38.37 -29.54
N PHE A 248 6.03 -37.38 -29.08
CA PHE A 248 5.52 -36.22 -28.37
C PHE A 248 5.72 -34.95 -29.19
N GLU A 249 4.84 -33.99 -28.96
CA GLU A 249 5.01 -32.60 -29.32
C GLU A 249 5.42 -31.81 -28.08
N VAL A 250 6.24 -30.79 -28.29
CA VAL A 250 6.76 -29.92 -27.25
C VAL A 250 6.62 -28.47 -27.71
N TYR A 251 6.00 -27.65 -26.87
CA TYR A 251 5.78 -26.23 -27.13
C TYR A 251 6.15 -25.39 -25.92
N THR A 252 6.99 -24.38 -26.12
CA THR A 252 7.32 -23.40 -25.09
C THR A 252 6.38 -22.20 -25.17
N ASN A 253 5.66 -21.95 -24.08
CA ASN A 253 4.85 -20.77 -23.94
C ASN A 253 5.58 -19.69 -23.14
N ASN A 254 6.21 -18.76 -23.86
CA ASN A 254 6.98 -17.67 -23.26
C ASN A 254 6.13 -16.66 -22.46
N LYS A 255 4.81 -16.62 -22.69
CA LYS A 255 3.87 -15.77 -21.94
C LYS A 255 3.57 -16.37 -20.57
N TRP A 256 3.29 -17.67 -20.52
CA TRP A 256 2.93 -18.38 -19.29
C TRP A 256 4.12 -19.03 -18.59
N LYS A 257 5.35 -18.84 -19.11
CA LYS A 257 6.59 -19.35 -18.53
C LYS A 257 6.52 -20.86 -18.28
N CYS A 258 6.10 -21.57 -19.32
CA CYS A 258 5.95 -23.02 -19.26
C CYS A 258 6.37 -23.72 -20.55
N ILE A 259 6.65 -25.02 -20.42
CA ILE A 259 6.80 -25.96 -21.53
C ILE A 259 5.65 -26.96 -21.45
N GLN A 260 4.90 -27.06 -22.53
CA GLN A 260 3.80 -28.00 -22.72
C GLN A 260 4.27 -29.21 -23.52
N ILE A 261 3.91 -30.41 -23.07
CA ILE A 261 4.35 -31.69 -23.64
C ILE A 261 3.13 -32.60 -23.80
N TRP A 262 2.85 -33.09 -25.01
CA TRP A 262 1.72 -34.01 -25.23
C TRP A 262 2.04 -35.08 -26.27
N LYS A 263 1.38 -36.24 -26.16
CA LYS A 263 1.50 -37.29 -27.18
C LYS A 263 0.76 -36.86 -28.46
N LYS A 264 1.38 -37.11 -29.61
CA LYS A 264 0.76 -36.90 -30.95
C LYS A 264 -0.52 -37.71 -31.16
N SER A 265 -0.67 -38.84 -30.47
CA SER A 265 -1.85 -39.71 -30.55
C SER A 265 -3.06 -39.17 -29.78
N TRP A 266 -2.87 -38.18 -28.91
CA TRP A 266 -3.94 -37.53 -28.16
C TRP A 266 -4.70 -36.56 -29.05
N THR A 267 -6.01 -36.49 -28.88
CA THR A 267 -6.90 -35.66 -29.70
C THR A 267 -6.86 -34.20 -29.25
N ASN A 268 -5.72 -33.55 -29.41
CA ASN A 268 -5.52 -32.14 -29.09
C ASN A 268 -5.68 -31.26 -30.33
N GLU A 269 -6.15 -30.03 -30.14
CA GLU A 269 -6.13 -28.98 -31.17
C GLU A 269 -4.85 -28.15 -30.93
N GLN A 270 -3.76 -28.52 -31.63
CA GLN A 270 -2.42 -27.96 -31.40
C GLN A 270 -1.98 -28.13 -29.93
N TYR A 271 -1.65 -27.03 -29.24
CA TYR A 271 -1.26 -26.99 -27.83
C TYR A 271 -2.46 -26.90 -26.88
N SER A 272 -3.70 -26.91 -27.39
CA SER A 272 -4.91 -26.94 -26.58
C SER A 272 -5.44 -28.36 -26.46
N GLY A 273 -5.32 -28.94 -25.27
CA GLY A 273 -5.91 -30.24 -24.99
C GLY A 273 -5.39 -30.86 -23.71
N ILE A 274 -5.06 -32.15 -23.77
CA ILE A 274 -4.41 -32.88 -22.67
C ILE A 274 -2.90 -32.74 -22.83
N HIS A 275 -2.20 -32.20 -21.85
CA HIS A 275 -0.75 -32.01 -21.92
C HIS A 275 -0.13 -31.93 -20.53
N TYR A 276 1.13 -32.34 -20.43
CA TYR A 276 1.96 -32.08 -19.26
C TYR A 276 2.56 -30.68 -19.34
N GLU A 277 2.80 -30.07 -18.19
CA GLU A 277 3.39 -28.74 -18.08
C GLU A 277 4.56 -28.70 -17.09
N ILE A 278 5.69 -28.19 -17.54
CA ILE A 278 6.78 -27.72 -16.68
C ILE A 278 6.63 -26.20 -16.59
N LEU A 279 6.22 -25.69 -15.43
CA LEU A 279 6.07 -24.24 -15.20
C LEU A 279 7.16 -23.73 -14.26
N TRP A 280 7.59 -22.48 -14.42
CA TRP A 280 8.46 -21.78 -13.46
C TRP A 280 7.84 -20.46 -12.98
N ASN A 281 8.32 -19.93 -11.86
CA ASN A 281 7.79 -18.70 -11.27
C ASN A 281 7.98 -17.46 -12.17
N GLU A 282 7.15 -16.43 -11.94
CA GLU A 282 7.17 -15.17 -12.69
C GLU A 282 8.53 -14.47 -12.69
N ASP A 283 9.33 -14.69 -11.63
CA ASP A 283 10.66 -14.10 -11.49
C ASP A 283 11.66 -14.67 -12.53
N GLY A 284 11.38 -15.81 -13.16
CA GLY A 284 12.20 -16.42 -14.22
C GLY A 284 12.86 -17.75 -13.82
N ILE A 285 13.56 -18.37 -14.78
CA ILE A 285 14.17 -19.70 -14.64
C ILE A 285 15.60 -19.67 -14.06
N ILE A 286 16.09 -18.50 -13.66
CA ILE A 286 17.42 -18.29 -13.09
C ILE A 286 17.27 -17.73 -11.68
N GLY A 287 17.97 -18.30 -10.69
CA GLY A 287 17.93 -17.78 -9.34
C GLY A 287 18.37 -18.76 -8.28
N ASN A 288 18.42 -18.29 -7.03
CA ASN A 288 18.79 -19.13 -5.89
C ASN A 288 17.69 -20.12 -5.48
N ASN A 289 16.44 -19.85 -5.86
CA ASN A 289 15.26 -20.62 -5.46
C ASN A 289 14.18 -20.58 -6.56
N VAL A 290 14.48 -21.16 -7.72
CA VAL A 290 13.55 -21.27 -8.85
C VAL A 290 12.54 -22.38 -8.54
N LYS A 291 11.26 -22.03 -8.46
CA LYS A 291 10.20 -23.01 -8.23
C LYS A 291 9.73 -23.57 -9.55
N ILE A 292 9.87 -24.89 -9.74
CA ILE A 292 9.34 -25.62 -10.88
C ILE A 292 8.11 -26.40 -10.46
N ILE A 293 7.06 -26.29 -11.24
CA ILE A 293 5.79 -26.98 -11.05
C ILE A 293 5.63 -27.99 -12.18
N PHE A 294 5.33 -29.23 -11.82
CA PHE A 294 5.04 -30.32 -12.75
C PHE A 294 3.55 -30.62 -12.68
N ALA A 295 2.83 -30.45 -13.79
CA ALA A 295 1.38 -30.61 -13.83
C ALA A 295 0.93 -31.36 -15.08
N ILE A 296 -0.32 -31.82 -15.06
CA ILE A 296 -1.10 -32.19 -16.24
C ILE A 296 -2.32 -31.28 -16.33
N HIS A 297 -2.64 -30.86 -17.54
CA HIS A 297 -3.76 -30.01 -17.88
C HIS A 297 -4.67 -30.72 -18.87
N ASN A 298 -5.95 -30.36 -18.82
CA ASN A 298 -6.95 -30.74 -19.81
C ASN A 298 -7.80 -29.51 -20.13
N GLU A 299 -7.59 -28.98 -21.34
CA GLU A 299 -8.09 -27.69 -21.77
C GLU A 299 -8.94 -27.81 -23.04
N GLY A 300 -9.56 -26.68 -23.40
CA GLY A 300 -10.37 -26.57 -24.61
C GLY A 300 -11.51 -27.61 -24.67
N LYS A 301 -11.76 -28.10 -25.87
CA LYS A 301 -12.84 -29.08 -26.13
C LYS A 301 -12.59 -30.42 -25.44
N THR A 302 -11.33 -30.80 -25.24
CA THR A 302 -10.97 -32.09 -24.64
C THR A 302 -11.41 -32.22 -23.18
N ARG A 303 -11.63 -31.09 -22.48
CA ARG A 303 -12.19 -31.09 -21.12
C ARG A 303 -13.60 -31.68 -21.07
N ASN A 304 -14.42 -31.41 -22.08
CA ASN A 304 -15.78 -31.94 -22.17
C ASN A 304 -15.78 -33.39 -22.67
N ILE A 305 -14.81 -33.75 -23.51
CA ILE A 305 -14.68 -35.10 -24.08
C ILE A 305 -14.10 -36.07 -23.05
N PHE A 306 -13.17 -35.64 -22.19
CA PHE A 306 -12.48 -36.45 -21.19
C PHE A 306 -12.48 -35.78 -19.80
N PRO A 307 -13.65 -35.54 -19.19
CA PRO A 307 -13.75 -34.85 -17.89
C PRO A 307 -13.06 -35.58 -16.73
N GLU A 308 -12.73 -36.86 -16.90
CA GLU A 308 -11.98 -37.68 -15.96
C GLU A 308 -10.51 -37.23 -15.84
N ILE A 309 -9.94 -36.67 -16.91
CA ILE A 309 -8.58 -36.14 -16.92
C ILE A 309 -8.67 -34.71 -16.42
N LYS A 310 -8.50 -34.53 -15.11
CA LYS A 310 -8.54 -33.23 -14.45
C LYS A 310 -7.15 -32.60 -14.39
N HIS A 311 -7.13 -31.27 -14.33
CA HIS A 311 -5.92 -30.56 -13.96
C HIS A 311 -5.39 -31.09 -12.63
N ARG A 312 -4.09 -31.40 -12.59
CA ARG A 312 -3.42 -31.90 -11.38
C ARG A 312 -1.99 -31.41 -11.38
N THR A 313 -1.60 -30.75 -10.29
CA THR A 313 -0.19 -30.58 -9.93
C THR A 313 0.32 -31.88 -9.30
N PHE A 314 1.37 -32.45 -9.87
CA PHE A 314 2.03 -33.63 -9.31
C PHE A 314 3.05 -33.24 -8.25
N LYS A 315 3.83 -32.20 -8.54
CA LYS A 315 4.97 -31.82 -7.72
C LYS A 315 5.31 -30.34 -7.89
N THR A 316 5.81 -29.74 -6.83
CA THR A 316 6.48 -28.43 -6.87
C THR A 316 7.81 -28.59 -6.17
N GLU A 317 8.89 -28.22 -6.85
CA GLU A 317 10.25 -28.38 -6.35
C GLU A 317 11.07 -27.11 -6.60
N SER A 318 12.00 -26.85 -5.68
CA SER A 318 12.87 -25.68 -5.72
C SER A 318 14.25 -26.05 -6.22
N TYR A 319 14.75 -25.33 -7.23
CA TYR A 319 16.06 -25.54 -7.81
C TYR A 319 16.93 -24.29 -7.67
N ARG A 320 18.22 -24.52 -7.41
CA ARG A 320 19.24 -23.47 -7.47
C ARG A 320 19.78 -23.41 -8.89
N MET A 321 19.43 -22.36 -9.63
CA MET A 321 19.83 -22.14 -11.03
C MET A 321 20.56 -20.81 -11.14
N ASN A 322 21.64 -20.64 -10.37
CA ASN A 322 22.32 -19.36 -10.19
C ASN A 322 23.77 -19.33 -10.72
N ASP A 323 24.26 -20.46 -11.24
CA ASP A 323 25.54 -20.58 -11.94
C ASP A 323 25.46 -21.64 -13.05
N SER A 324 26.39 -21.61 -14.01
CA SER A 324 26.34 -22.48 -15.19
C SER A 324 26.32 -23.97 -14.85
N LYS A 325 27.03 -24.40 -13.80
CA LYS A 325 27.10 -25.82 -13.41
C LYS A 325 25.75 -26.27 -12.85
N SER A 326 25.22 -25.51 -11.89
CA SER A 326 23.92 -25.77 -11.28
C SER A 326 22.76 -25.74 -12.28
N ILE A 327 22.82 -24.83 -13.26
CA ILE A 327 21.84 -24.77 -14.35
C ILE A 327 21.86 -26.08 -15.15
N ILE A 328 23.00 -26.51 -15.67
CA ILE A 328 23.10 -27.72 -16.50
C ILE A 328 22.65 -28.96 -15.72
N GLU A 329 23.10 -29.11 -14.48
CA GLU A 329 22.72 -30.25 -13.63
C GLU A 329 21.20 -30.28 -13.37
N ASN A 330 20.59 -29.13 -13.07
CA ASN A 330 19.18 -29.06 -12.70
C ASN A 330 18.23 -29.11 -13.90
N LEU A 331 18.62 -28.59 -15.07
CA LEU A 331 17.85 -28.76 -16.30
C LEU A 331 17.60 -30.25 -16.60
N ASN A 332 18.65 -31.08 -16.50
CA ASN A 332 18.50 -32.53 -16.72
C ASN A 332 17.58 -33.16 -15.67
N LYS A 333 17.73 -32.82 -14.38
CA LYS A 333 16.85 -33.34 -13.31
C LYS A 333 15.38 -32.97 -13.53
N ILE A 334 15.11 -31.74 -13.94
CA ILE A 334 13.75 -31.27 -14.25
C ILE A 334 13.14 -32.13 -15.38
N VAL A 335 13.90 -32.37 -16.45
CA VAL A 335 13.42 -33.18 -17.58
C VAL A 335 13.22 -34.64 -17.19
N GLU A 336 14.13 -35.24 -16.43
CA GLU A 336 13.98 -36.62 -15.95
C GLU A 336 12.75 -36.79 -15.06
N GLU A 337 12.49 -35.83 -14.16
CA GLU A 337 11.32 -35.86 -13.29
C GLU A 337 10.02 -35.77 -14.10
N MET A 338 9.94 -34.86 -15.07
CA MET A 338 8.77 -34.75 -15.94
C MET A 338 8.57 -36.00 -16.80
N TYR A 339 9.65 -36.59 -17.30
CA TYR A 339 9.58 -37.82 -18.08
C TYR A 339 9.06 -38.99 -17.24
N LYS A 340 9.53 -39.13 -16.00
CA LYS A 340 9.02 -40.13 -15.05
C LYS A 340 7.52 -39.93 -14.77
N ILE A 341 7.10 -38.69 -14.51
CA ILE A 341 5.68 -38.36 -14.32
C ILE A 341 4.87 -38.78 -15.56
N ALA A 342 5.37 -38.51 -16.76
CA ALA A 342 4.68 -38.88 -17.98
C ALA A 342 4.57 -40.41 -18.13
N GLU A 343 5.67 -41.16 -17.95
CA GLU A 343 5.70 -42.63 -18.00
C GLU A 343 4.67 -43.24 -17.04
N GLU A 344 4.59 -42.76 -15.80
CA GLU A 344 3.66 -43.27 -14.78
C GLU A 344 2.17 -42.99 -15.08
N ASN A 345 1.86 -42.00 -15.92
CA ASN A 345 0.48 -41.55 -16.14
C ASN A 345 -0.04 -41.81 -17.57
N ASN A 346 0.85 -42.03 -18.54
CA ASN A 346 0.49 -42.16 -19.96
C ASN A 346 -0.50 -43.29 -20.23
N GLU A 347 -0.31 -44.48 -19.63
CA GLU A 347 -1.20 -45.63 -19.87
C GLU A 347 -2.63 -45.35 -19.39
N ALA A 348 -2.78 -44.73 -18.23
CA ALA A 348 -4.08 -44.37 -17.68
C ALA A 348 -4.81 -43.36 -18.58
N ILE A 349 -4.09 -42.35 -19.08
CA ILE A 349 -4.61 -41.35 -20.02
C ILE A 349 -5.01 -42.00 -21.35
N ASP A 350 -4.13 -42.84 -21.92
CA ASP A 350 -4.37 -43.55 -23.16
C ASP A 350 -5.61 -44.46 -23.07
N LYS A 351 -5.82 -45.10 -21.91
CA LYS A 351 -7.01 -45.92 -21.64
C LYS A 351 -8.31 -45.11 -21.64
N VAL A 352 -8.31 -43.94 -21.00
CA VAL A 352 -9.47 -43.03 -20.98
C VAL A 352 -9.79 -42.51 -22.39
N ILE A 353 -8.76 -42.15 -23.16
CA ILE A 353 -8.93 -41.69 -24.54
C ILE A 353 -9.44 -42.83 -25.43
N GLY A 354 -8.88 -44.03 -25.29
CA GLY A 354 -9.24 -45.22 -26.07
C GLY A 354 -10.65 -45.73 -25.78
N SER A 355 -11.12 -45.68 -24.54
CA SER A 355 -12.46 -46.14 -24.17
C SER A 355 -13.57 -45.28 -24.75
N ARG A 356 -13.38 -43.95 -24.79
CA ARG A 356 -14.38 -43.03 -25.37
C ARG A 356 -14.34 -42.99 -26.89
N LYS A 357 -13.18 -43.18 -27.54
CA LYS A 357 -13.10 -43.36 -29.01
C LYS A 357 -13.92 -44.55 -29.51
N LYS A 358 -14.14 -45.58 -28.67
CA LYS A 358 -14.97 -46.76 -28.99
C LYS A 358 -16.47 -46.54 -28.76
N GLN A 359 -16.89 -45.49 -28.04
CA GLN A 359 -18.30 -45.18 -27.77
C GLN A 359 -18.91 -44.19 -28.78
N VAL A 360 -18.07 -43.56 -29.61
CA VAL A 360 -18.47 -42.55 -30.62
C VAL A 360 -18.37 -43.10 -32.06
N LYS A 361 -17.97 -44.36 -32.22
CA LYS A 361 -18.14 -45.15 -33.44
C LYS A 361 -19.36 -46.04 -33.26
#